data_AF-A0A2V9F5E5-F1
#
_entry.id   AF-A0A2V9F5E5-F1
#
_cell.length_a   1.000
_cell.length_b   1.000
_cell.length_c   1.000
_cell.angle_alpha   90.00
_cell.angle_beta   90.00
_cell.angle_gamma   90.00
#
_symmetry.space_group_name_H-M   'P 1'
#
loop_
_entity.id
_entity.type
_entity.pdbx_description
1 polymer ?
#
loop_
_entity_poly.entity_id
_entity_poly.type
_entity_poly.pdbx_seq_one_letter_code
_entity_poly.pdbx_strand_id
1 'polypeptide(L)'
;MRVWASTLVLSLAPVVLCGQELTPEALVKPGTDSWPTYNGEYSGQRHSPLDQINGSNVASLALAWMYRASNYGAAGFGSVIKST
;
A
#
# COMPACT_ATOMS: atom_id res chain seq x y z
N MET A 1 3.19 47.60 -10.90
CA MET A 1 4.10 47.16 -9.82
C MET A 1 3.65 45.79 -9.31
N ARG A 2 4.52 44.78 -9.48
CA ARG A 2 4.63 43.53 -8.70
C ARG A 2 3.43 42.55 -8.70
N VAL A 3 3.28 41.80 -9.80
CA VAL A 3 2.43 40.59 -9.88
C VAL A 3 3.25 39.32 -9.55
N TRP A 4 4.11 39.39 -8.53
CA TRP A 4 5.12 38.34 -8.24
C TRP A 4 4.91 37.62 -6.90
N ALA A 5 3.75 37.76 -6.27
CA ALA A 5 3.50 37.11 -4.97
C ALA A 5 2.80 35.73 -5.11
N SER A 6 2.17 35.45 -6.25
CA SER A 6 1.32 34.25 -6.41
C SER A 6 2.06 33.03 -6.99
N THR A 7 3.26 33.20 -7.53
CA THR A 7 4.06 32.11 -8.12
C THR A 7 4.96 31.37 -7.12
N LEU A 8 5.12 31.88 -5.89
CA LEU A 8 6.08 31.30 -4.93
C LEU A 8 5.48 30.22 -4.02
N VAL A 9 4.15 30.09 -3.94
CA VAL A 9 3.49 29.09 -3.08
C VAL A 9 3.33 27.74 -3.79
N LEU A 10 3.38 27.74 -5.13
CA LEU A 10 3.19 26.53 -5.94
C LEU A 10 4.50 25.77 -6.27
N SER A 11 5.58 26.00 -5.50
CA SER A 11 6.87 25.32 -5.74
C SER A 11 7.44 24.56 -4.54
N LEU A 12 6.75 24.53 -3.39
CA LEU A 12 7.18 23.72 -2.23
C LEU A 12 6.52 22.33 -2.14
N ALA A 13 5.73 21.94 -3.14
CA ALA A 13 4.95 20.70 -3.07
C ALA A 13 5.70 19.37 -3.25
N PRO A 14 6.97 19.22 -3.72
CA PRO A 14 7.51 17.87 -3.91
C PRO A 14 8.40 17.36 -2.78
N VAL A 15 8.47 18.01 -1.61
CA VAL A 15 9.32 17.51 -0.49
C VAL A 15 8.58 16.57 0.46
N VAL A 16 7.24 16.53 0.45
CA VAL A 16 6.47 15.56 1.26
C VAL A 16 6.19 14.27 0.45
N LEU A 17 7.19 13.83 -0.31
CA LEU A 17 7.33 12.45 -0.77
C LEU A 17 8.51 11.78 -0.04
N CYS A 18 8.72 12.15 1.24
CA CYS A 18 9.52 11.30 2.13
C CYS A 18 8.88 9.90 2.10
N GLY A 19 9.68 8.93 1.67
CA GLY A 19 9.26 7.55 1.56
C GLY A 19 8.58 7.08 2.85
N GLN A 20 7.59 6.21 2.70
CA GLN A 20 6.97 5.49 3.81
C GLN A 20 8.06 4.64 4.48
N GLU A 21 8.82 5.23 5.40
CA GLU A 21 9.72 4.49 6.25
C GLU A 21 8.85 3.54 7.08
N LEU A 22 9.02 2.25 6.82
CA LEU A 22 8.41 1.21 7.64
C LEU A 22 9.13 1.23 8.98
N THR A 23 8.57 1.97 9.94
CA THR A 23 9.02 1.94 11.33
C THR A 23 8.89 0.51 11.88
N PRO A 24 9.82 0.01 12.70
CA PRO A 24 9.75 -1.35 13.27
C PRO A 24 8.40 -1.66 13.93
N GLU A 25 7.77 -0.66 14.54
CA GLU A 25 6.46 -0.74 15.17
C GLU A 25 5.34 -1.03 14.16
N ALA A 26 5.39 -0.43 12.97
CA ALA A 26 4.44 -0.66 11.88
C ALA A 26 4.53 -2.07 11.29
N LEU A 27 5.61 -2.81 11.58
CA LEU A 27 5.76 -4.20 11.16
C LEU A 27 5.15 -5.19 12.17
N VAL A 28 5.08 -4.79 13.44
CA VAL A 28 4.44 -5.55 14.54
C VAL A 28 2.97 -5.20 14.67
N LYS A 29 2.55 -4.01 14.24
CA LYS A 29 1.14 -3.67 14.14
C LYS A 29 0.94 -2.78 12.92
N PRO A 30 0.75 -3.37 11.73
CA PRO A 30 0.48 -2.58 10.53
C PRO A 30 -0.78 -1.74 10.76
N GLY A 31 -0.72 -0.47 10.34
CA GLY A 31 -1.91 0.37 10.26
C GLY A 31 -2.94 -0.24 9.31
N THR A 32 -4.18 0.21 9.40
CA THR A 32 -5.30 -0.25 8.56
C THR A 32 -5.10 0.01 7.07
N ASP A 33 -4.16 0.88 6.73
CA ASP A 33 -4.04 1.45 5.38
C ASP A 33 -2.95 0.77 4.54
N SER A 34 -2.28 -0.26 5.07
CA SER A 34 -1.13 -0.89 4.40
C SER A 34 -1.00 -2.39 4.65
N TRP A 35 -0.32 -3.09 3.74
CA TRP A 35 0.05 -4.51 3.87
C TRP A 35 1.57 -4.66 3.68
N PRO A 36 2.38 -4.32 4.70
CA PRO A 36 3.83 -4.11 4.52
C PRO A 36 4.66 -5.39 4.44
N THR A 37 4.15 -6.53 4.92
CA THR A 37 4.84 -7.82 4.87
C THR A 37 4.01 -8.86 4.13
N TYR A 38 4.61 -10.00 3.75
CA TYR A 38 3.88 -11.07 3.07
C TYR A 38 2.64 -11.54 3.85
N ASN A 39 2.74 -11.61 5.19
CA ASN A 39 1.63 -12.00 6.06
C ASN A 39 0.86 -10.80 6.66
N GLY A 40 1.07 -9.58 6.16
CA GLY A 40 0.51 -8.35 6.73
C GLY A 40 1.31 -7.88 7.94
N GLU A 41 1.48 -8.76 8.93
CA GLU A 41 2.27 -8.57 10.15
C GLU A 41 3.24 -9.74 10.37
N TYR A 42 4.28 -9.53 11.17
CA TYR A 42 5.22 -10.59 11.57
C TYR A 42 4.62 -11.72 12.41
N SER A 43 3.40 -11.57 12.95
CA SER A 43 2.70 -12.65 13.66
C SER A 43 2.33 -13.85 12.79
N GLY A 44 2.37 -13.70 11.45
CA GLY A 44 2.08 -14.78 10.50
C GLY A 44 0.59 -15.10 10.34
N GLN A 45 -0.30 -14.32 10.97
CA GLN A 45 -1.74 -14.60 11.01
C GLN A 45 -2.47 -14.30 9.70
N ARG A 46 -1.90 -13.48 8.80
CA ARG A 46 -2.54 -13.02 7.56
C ARG A 46 -3.91 -12.39 7.79
N HIS A 47 -4.01 -11.60 8.85
CA HIS A 47 -5.26 -11.00 9.33
C HIS A 47 -5.25 -9.48 9.14
N SER A 48 -6.35 -8.92 8.63
CA SER A 48 -6.61 -7.47 8.59
C SER A 48 -7.67 -7.09 9.63
N PRO A 49 -7.48 -6.02 10.41
CA PRO A 49 -8.50 -5.54 11.36
C PRO A 49 -9.65 -4.77 10.69
N LEU A 50 -9.61 -4.53 9.37
CA LEU A 50 -10.67 -3.84 8.63
C LEU A 50 -11.95 -4.68 8.53
N ASP A 51 -13.11 -4.06 8.78
CA ASP A 51 -14.43 -4.71 8.79
C ASP A 51 -15.44 -4.11 7.78
N GLN A 52 -14.98 -3.17 6.94
CA GLN A 52 -15.80 -2.55 5.90
C GLN A 52 -16.44 -3.61 4.97
N ILE A 53 -15.73 -4.70 4.69
CA ILE A 53 -16.25 -5.87 3.99
C ILE A 53 -16.47 -6.97 5.04
N ASN A 54 -17.70 -7.48 5.11
CA ASN A 54 -18.11 -8.46 6.12
C ASN A 54 -19.17 -9.43 5.56
N GLY A 55 -19.62 -10.37 6.41
CA GLY A 55 -20.54 -11.43 6.01
C GLY A 55 -21.88 -10.95 5.45
N SER A 56 -22.30 -9.71 5.74
CA SER A 56 -23.55 -9.16 5.22
C SER A 56 -23.43 -8.52 3.83
N ASN A 57 -22.24 -8.07 3.42
CA ASN A 57 -22.06 -7.26 2.21
C ASN A 57 -21.07 -7.86 1.19
N VAL A 58 -20.34 -8.92 1.53
CA VAL A 58 -19.38 -9.57 0.63
C VAL A 58 -20.00 -10.03 -0.70
N ALA A 59 -21.29 -10.36 -0.70
CA ALA A 59 -22.03 -10.76 -1.90
C ALA A 59 -22.25 -9.60 -2.89
N SER A 60 -22.04 -8.36 -2.49
CA SER A 60 -22.25 -7.16 -3.31
C SER A 60 -20.94 -6.62 -3.92
N LEU A 61 -19.81 -7.33 -3.77
CA LEU A 61 -18.54 -6.88 -4.33
C LEU A 61 -18.56 -6.90 -5.86
N ALA A 62 -17.97 -5.86 -6.45
CA ALA A 62 -17.78 -5.73 -7.88
C ALA A 62 -16.30 -5.46 -8.20
N LEU A 63 -15.92 -5.67 -9.45
CA LEU A 63 -14.56 -5.41 -9.92
C LEU A 63 -14.24 -3.91 -9.80
N ALA A 64 -13.27 -3.56 -8.95
CA ALA A 64 -12.79 -2.19 -8.83
C ALA A 64 -11.83 -1.82 -9.97
N TRP A 65 -10.86 -2.71 -10.25
CA TRP A 65 -9.88 -2.54 -11.31
C TRP A 65 -9.23 -3.89 -11.64
N MET A 66 -8.55 -3.97 -12.79
CA MET A 66 -7.79 -5.15 -13.20
C MET A 66 -6.46 -4.71 -13.82
N TYR A 67 -5.39 -5.45 -13.52
CA TYR A 67 -4.08 -5.25 -14.12
C TYR A 67 -3.63 -6.53 -14.85
N ARG A 68 -3.32 -6.42 -16.14
CA ARG A 68 -2.72 -7.51 -16.92
C ARG A 68 -1.21 -7.45 -16.76
N ALA A 69 -0.68 -8.23 -15.82
CA ALA A 69 0.74 -8.41 -15.73
C ALA A 69 1.24 -9.26 -16.92
N SER A 70 2.28 -8.78 -17.60
CA SER A 70 2.88 -9.40 -18.79
C SER A 70 4.32 -9.80 -18.49
N ASN A 71 4.74 -10.94 -19.05
CA ASN A 71 6.09 -11.50 -18.94
C ASN A 71 6.62 -11.67 -17.51
N TYR A 72 6.32 -12.81 -16.89
CA TYR A 72 7.26 -13.38 -15.92
C TYR A 72 8.29 -14.13 -16.74
N GLY A 73 9.58 -13.87 -16.52
CA GLY A 73 10.60 -14.85 -16.92
C GLY A 73 10.27 -16.24 -16.35
N ALA A 74 11.03 -17.26 -16.72
CA ALA A 74 10.79 -18.68 -16.41
C ALA A 74 10.41 -19.01 -14.94
N ALA A 75 10.63 -18.09 -14.01
CA ALA A 75 10.38 -18.18 -12.59
C ALA A 75 8.92 -17.84 -12.14
N GLY A 76 8.09 -17.16 -12.94
CA GLY A 76 6.70 -16.83 -12.56
C GLY A 76 6.56 -15.81 -11.42
N PHE A 77 5.33 -15.36 -11.14
CA PHE A 77 5.03 -14.60 -9.91
C PHE A 77 5.17 -15.52 -8.69
N GLY A 78 6.05 -15.17 -7.75
CA GLY A 78 6.22 -15.89 -6.48
C GLY A 78 7.53 -16.67 -6.31
N SER A 79 8.44 -16.64 -7.29
CA SER A 79 9.72 -17.37 -7.19
C SER A 79 10.72 -16.82 -6.17
N VAL A 80 10.50 -15.59 -5.68
CA VAL A 80 11.34 -14.96 -4.65
C VAL A 80 10.47 -14.60 -3.44
N ILE A 81 9.74 -15.59 -2.91
CA ILE A 81 9.16 -15.46 -1.58
C ILE A 81 10.12 -16.13 -0.61
N LYS A 82 10.95 -15.32 0.04
CA LYS A 82 11.79 -15.78 1.13
C LYS A 82 10.89 -15.92 2.36
N SER A 83 10.33 -17.12 2.57
CA SER A 83 9.82 -17.47 3.90
C SER A 83 11.01 -17.46 4.84
N THR A 84 10.97 -16.59 5.84
CA THR A 84 11.77 -16.79 7.04
C THR A 84 11.17 -17.95 7.83
#